data_AF-A0A672F4A1-F1
#
_entry.id   AF-A0A672F4A1-F1
#
_cell.length_a   1.000
_cell.length_b   1.000
_cell.length_c   1.000
_cell.angle_alpha   90.00
_cell.angle_beta   90.00
_cell.angle_gamma   90.00
#
_symmetry.space_group_name_H-M   'P 1'
#
loop_
_entity.id
_entity.type
_entity.pdbx_description
1 polymer ?
#
loop_
_entity_poly.entity_id
_entity_poly.type
_entity_poly.pdbx_seq_one_letter_code
_entity_poly.pdbx_strand_id
1 'polypeptide(L)'
;MIIFVLLPGVSSEIQLQQSSPEVKQPGETVKLSCIFSGDSMTRYYFSWIRQKPGKALEWIGRINSGQNDVDYSSSFQSGFIMTEDVSSSTQYLQIQRLTVEDSAVYFCAKHTQ
;
A
#
# COMPACT_ATOMS: atom_id res chain seq x y z
N MET A 1 5.94 6.25 48.92
CA MET A 1 5.73 5.31 47.80
C MET A 1 4.90 6.04 46.77
N ILE A 2 5.47 6.42 45.62
CA ILE A 2 4.73 7.08 44.54
C ILE A 2 4.14 5.95 43.67
N ILE A 3 2.81 5.91 43.54
CA ILE A 3 2.11 4.93 42.73
C ILE A 3 1.82 5.58 41.38
N PHE A 4 2.53 5.17 40.34
CA PHE A 4 2.18 5.53 38.96
C PHE A 4 1.03 4.63 38.50
N VAL A 5 -0.16 5.20 38.35
CA VAL A 5 -1.30 4.52 37.75
C VAL A 5 -1.28 4.80 36.25
N LEU A 6 -0.87 3.82 35.45
CA LEU A 6 -1.02 3.87 34.00
C LEU A 6 -2.45 3.48 33.66
N LEU A 7 -3.28 4.46 33.31
CA LEU A 7 -4.58 4.18 32.69
C LEU A 7 -4.30 3.77 31.23
N PRO A 8 -4.67 2.54 30.81
CA PRO A 8 -4.57 2.18 29.41
C PRO A 8 -5.61 2.99 28.63
N GLY A 9 -5.15 4.02 27.93
CA GLY A 9 -5.94 4.66 26.89
C GLY A 9 -6.07 3.68 25.72
N VAL A 10 -7.30 3.32 25.34
CA VAL A 10 -7.54 2.62 24.08
C VAL A 10 -7.45 3.66 22.95
N SER A 11 -6.37 3.61 22.16
CA SER A 11 -6.25 4.38 20.92
C SER A 11 -6.72 3.50 19.76
N SER A 12 -7.84 3.85 19.13
CA SER A 12 -8.22 3.28 17.83
C SER A 12 -7.69 4.19 16.73
N GLU A 13 -6.39 4.10 16.46
CA GLU A 13 -5.77 4.80 15.35
C GLU A 13 -5.89 3.96 14.07
N ILE A 14 -6.32 4.59 12.98
CA ILE A 14 -6.29 3.94 11.66
C ILE A 14 -4.89 4.10 11.07
N GLN A 15 -4.21 3.00 10.80
CA GLN A 15 -2.81 3.00 10.33
C GLN A 15 -2.62 2.17 9.07
N LEU A 16 -1.64 2.58 8.26
CA LEU A 16 -1.15 1.84 7.09
C LEU A 16 0.32 1.51 7.32
N GLN A 17 0.65 0.23 7.45
CA GLN A 17 2.01 -0.24 7.65
C GLN A 17 2.52 -0.92 6.38
N GLN A 18 3.50 -0.29 5.72
CA GLN A 18 4.07 -0.81 4.48
C GLN A 18 5.28 -1.73 4.74
N SER A 19 5.54 -2.62 3.77
CA SER A 19 6.77 -3.42 3.73
C SER A 19 8.02 -2.54 3.75
N SER A 20 9.10 -3.06 4.32
CA SER A 20 10.41 -2.40 4.32
C SER A 20 10.91 -2.13 2.89
N PRO A 21 11.78 -1.13 2.69
CA PRO A 21 12.42 -0.90 1.41
C PRO A 21 13.18 -2.12 0.92
N GLU A 22 13.09 -2.41 -0.37
CA GLU A 22 13.79 -3.51 -1.02
C GLU A 22 14.68 -2.99 -2.17
N VAL A 23 15.85 -3.59 -2.32
CA VAL A 23 16.75 -3.38 -3.47
C VAL A 23 16.69 -4.64 -4.32
N LYS A 24 16.38 -4.48 -5.61
CA LYS A 24 16.26 -5.57 -6.59
C LYS A 24 17.07 -5.24 -7.85
N GLN A 25 17.48 -6.28 -8.56
CA GLN A 25 18.11 -6.17 -9.87
C GLN A 25 17.04 -5.96 -10.97
N PRO A 26 17.41 -5.32 -12.09
CA PRO A 26 16.53 -5.25 -13.26
C PRO A 26 16.09 -6.64 -13.73
N GLY A 27 14.83 -6.76 -14.12
CA GLY A 27 14.19 -8.02 -14.55
C GLY A 27 13.55 -8.82 -13.42
N GLU A 28 13.90 -8.56 -12.16
CA GLU A 28 13.27 -9.21 -11.01
C GLU A 28 11.83 -8.72 -10.78
N THR A 29 11.13 -9.41 -9.88
CA THR A 29 9.80 -9.02 -9.41
C THR A 29 9.90 -8.61 -7.94
N VAL A 30 9.20 -7.54 -7.56
CA VAL A 30 9.01 -7.16 -6.16
C VAL A 30 7.53 -7.20 -5.82
N LYS A 31 7.21 -7.55 -4.58
CA LYS A 31 5.84 -7.55 -4.05
C LYS A 31 5.82 -6.73 -2.77
N LEU A 32 5.32 -5.51 -2.87
CA LEU A 32 5.12 -4.61 -1.74
C LEU A 32 3.83 -4.97 -1.01
N SER A 33 3.81 -4.78 0.31
CA SER A 33 2.61 -4.97 1.12
C SER A 33 2.25 -3.69 1.89
N CYS A 34 0.97 -3.56 2.22
CA CYS A 34 0.41 -2.49 3.02
C CYS A 34 -0.68 -3.08 3.93
N ILE A 35 -0.35 -3.21 5.22
CA ILE A 35 -1.24 -3.75 6.23
C ILE A 35 -2.09 -2.61 6.79
N PHE A 36 -3.41 -2.76 6.71
CA PHE A 36 -4.37 -1.83 7.28
C PHE A 36 -4.74 -2.26 8.70
N SER A 37 -4.58 -1.33 9.64
CA SER A 37 -5.11 -1.46 11.00
C SER A 37 -6.22 -0.43 11.18
N GLY A 38 -7.41 -0.87 11.57
CA GLY A 38 -8.59 -0.02 11.65
C GLY A 38 -9.86 -0.86 11.80
N ASP A 39 -10.96 -0.39 11.20
CA ASP A 39 -12.18 -1.19 11.09
C ASP A 39 -12.11 -2.13 9.87
N SER A 40 -13.21 -2.36 9.14
CA SER A 40 -13.16 -3.23 7.96
C SER A 40 -12.47 -2.56 6.76
N MET A 41 -11.38 -3.17 6.27
CA MET A 41 -10.67 -2.73 5.05
C MET A 41 -11.60 -2.58 3.84
N THR A 42 -12.64 -3.42 3.77
CA THR A 42 -13.63 -3.43 2.68
C THR A 42 -14.53 -2.21 2.58
N ARG A 43 -14.42 -1.26 3.53
CA ARG A 43 -15.14 0.04 3.49
C ARG A 43 -14.34 1.14 2.77
N TYR A 44 -13.15 0.83 2.29
CA TYR A 44 -12.24 1.80 1.72
C TYR A 44 -11.82 1.41 0.30
N TYR A 45 -11.40 2.44 -0.42
CA TYR A 45 -10.54 2.31 -1.58
C TYR A 45 -9.08 2.35 -1.13
N PHE A 46 -8.23 1.57 -1.77
CA PHE A 46 -6.79 1.65 -1.59
C PHE A 46 -6.12 2.06 -2.89
N SER A 47 -5.24 3.06 -2.84
CA SER A 47 -4.46 3.51 -3.97
C SER A 47 -2.99 3.23 -3.76
N TRP A 48 -2.31 2.88 -4.86
CA TRP A 48 -0.87 2.86 -4.92
C TRP A 48 -0.37 4.06 -5.72
N ILE A 49 0.66 4.72 -5.19
CA ILE A 49 1.23 5.95 -5.75
C ILE A 49 2.74 5.79 -5.72
N ARG A 50 3.46 6.19 -6.76
CA ARG A 50 4.93 6.26 -6.72
C ARG A 50 5.43 7.70 -6.80
N GLN A 51 6.61 7.93 -6.26
CA GLN A 51 7.35 9.18 -6.38
C GLN A 51 8.81 8.91 -6.73
N LYS A 52 9.23 9.40 -7.90
CA LYS A 52 10.65 9.42 -8.27
C LYS A 52 11.35 10.61 -7.61
N PRO A 53 12.67 10.53 -7.33
CA PRO A 53 13.43 11.64 -6.77
C PRO A 53 13.24 12.95 -7.57
N GLY A 54 12.79 14.01 -6.90
CA GLY A 54 12.55 15.32 -7.51
C GLY A 54 11.38 15.39 -8.51
N LYS A 55 10.48 14.39 -8.53
CA LYS A 55 9.31 14.35 -9.40
C LYS A 55 8.00 14.41 -8.61
N ALA A 56 6.93 14.74 -9.34
CA ALA A 56 5.57 14.70 -8.82
C ALA A 56 5.14 13.26 -8.49
N LEU A 57 4.06 13.13 -7.73
CA LEU A 57 3.41 11.86 -7.44
C LEU A 57 2.75 11.31 -8.72
N GLU A 58 2.97 10.03 -9.00
CA GLU A 58 2.34 9.28 -10.09
C GLU A 58 1.37 8.26 -9.49
N TRP A 59 0.07 8.43 -9.75
CA TRP A 59 -0.94 7.46 -9.31
C TRP A 59 -0.88 6.20 -10.20
N ILE A 60 -0.73 5.03 -9.57
CA ILE A 60 -0.60 3.74 -10.23
C ILE A 60 -1.99 3.14 -10.50
N GLY A 61 -2.83 3.16 -9.47
CA GLY A 61 -4.16 2.58 -9.53
C GLY A 61 -4.86 2.58 -8.17
N ARG A 62 -6.12 2.17 -8.18
CA ARG A 62 -6.99 2.04 -7.01
C ARG A 62 -7.74 0.72 -7.05
N ILE A 63 -7.80 0.03 -5.92
CA ILE A 63 -8.61 -1.17 -5.71
C ILE A 63 -9.83 -0.83 -4.84
N ASN A 64 -11.01 -1.30 -5.24
CA ASN A 64 -12.20 -1.35 -4.41
C ASN A 64 -12.13 -2.58 -3.50
N SER A 65 -11.82 -2.34 -2.22
CA SER A 65 -11.51 -3.43 -1.32
C SER A 65 -12.74 -4.29 -1.01
N GLY A 66 -12.57 -5.60 -1.04
CA GLY A 66 -13.64 -6.60 -0.91
C GLY A 66 -14.31 -6.97 -2.24
N GLN A 67 -14.15 -6.15 -3.29
CA GLN A 67 -14.63 -6.46 -4.64
C GLN A 67 -13.51 -6.92 -5.57
N ASN A 68 -12.24 -6.69 -5.19
CA ASN A 68 -11.06 -6.91 -6.03
C ASN A 68 -11.18 -6.25 -7.42
N ASP A 69 -11.87 -5.11 -7.48
CA ASP A 69 -12.06 -4.31 -8.69
C ASP A 69 -10.96 -3.24 -8.73
N VAL A 70 -10.09 -3.32 -9.75
CA VAL A 70 -8.90 -2.49 -9.86
C VAL A 70 -9.00 -1.57 -11.07
N ASP A 71 -8.83 -0.27 -10.82
CA ASP A 71 -8.64 0.75 -11.84
C ASP A 71 -7.16 1.15 -11.87
N TYR A 72 -6.57 1.17 -13.07
CA TYR A 72 -5.16 1.52 -13.27
C TYR A 72 -5.03 2.81 -14.06
N SER A 73 -3.99 3.58 -13.75
CA SER A 73 -3.45 4.51 -14.73
C SER A 73 -2.93 3.73 -15.92
N SER A 74 -3.22 4.19 -17.14
CA SER A 74 -2.93 3.48 -18.39
C SER A 74 -1.45 3.10 -18.54
N SER A 75 -0.54 3.90 -17.97
CA SER A 75 0.91 3.63 -18.00
C SER A 75 1.36 2.46 -17.12
N PHE A 76 0.54 2.01 -16.17
CA PHE A 76 0.91 1.00 -15.18
C PHE A 76 0.19 -0.33 -15.36
N GLN A 77 -0.92 -0.34 -16.11
CA GLN A 77 -1.73 -1.54 -16.35
C GLN A 77 -0.93 -2.73 -16.89
N SER A 78 0.16 -2.44 -17.63
CA SER A 78 1.15 -3.44 -18.03
C SER A 78 2.30 -3.49 -17.02
N GLY A 79 2.41 -4.61 -16.29
CA GLY A 79 3.56 -4.90 -15.42
C GLY A 79 3.30 -4.72 -13.94
N PHE A 80 2.32 -3.91 -13.56
CA PHE A 80 1.89 -3.74 -12.17
C PHE A 80 0.63 -4.58 -11.92
N ILE A 81 0.61 -5.31 -10.81
CA ILE A 81 -0.54 -6.11 -10.37
C ILE A 81 -0.87 -5.69 -8.94
N MET A 82 -2.08 -5.17 -8.74
CA MET A 82 -2.65 -4.90 -7.43
C MET A 82 -3.56 -6.05 -7.01
N THR A 83 -3.39 -6.51 -5.77
CA THR A 83 -4.25 -7.53 -5.16
C THR A 83 -4.47 -7.22 -3.68
N GLU A 84 -5.43 -7.93 -3.09
CA GLU A 84 -5.72 -7.82 -1.67
C GLU A 84 -5.86 -9.19 -1.00
N ASP A 85 -5.61 -9.21 0.31
CA ASP A 85 -6.02 -10.26 1.22
C ASP A 85 -6.85 -9.63 2.33
N VAL A 86 -8.16 -9.78 2.21
CA VAL A 86 -9.13 -9.22 3.15
C VAL A 86 -8.98 -9.85 4.54
N SER A 87 -8.61 -11.13 4.62
CA SER A 87 -8.51 -11.83 5.92
C SER A 87 -7.40 -11.28 6.80
N SER A 88 -6.29 -10.86 6.19
CA SER A 88 -5.16 -10.22 6.86
C SER A 88 -5.15 -8.69 6.75
N SER A 89 -6.23 -8.10 6.22
CA SER A 89 -6.34 -6.65 5.95
C SER A 89 -5.11 -6.09 5.22
N THR A 90 -4.60 -6.83 4.23
CA THR A 90 -3.36 -6.48 3.53
C THR A 90 -3.61 -6.20 2.06
N GLN A 91 -3.11 -5.07 1.58
CA GLN A 91 -3.03 -4.71 0.16
C GLN A 91 -1.65 -5.03 -0.38
N TYR A 92 -1.58 -5.44 -1.64
CA TYR A 92 -0.33 -5.78 -2.31
C TYR A 92 -0.18 -5.03 -3.63
N LEU A 93 1.06 -4.66 -3.93
CA LEU A 93 1.47 -4.22 -5.26
C LEU A 93 2.64 -5.07 -5.72
N GLN A 94 2.42 -5.85 -6.76
CA GLN A 94 3.47 -6.61 -7.43
C GLN A 94 3.91 -5.88 -8.69
N ILE A 95 5.21 -5.65 -8.82
CA ILE A 95 5.83 -5.00 -9.98
C ILE A 95 6.69 -6.05 -10.67
N GLN A 96 6.31 -6.41 -11.90
CA GLN A 96 6.97 -7.45 -12.68
C GLN A 96 8.05 -6.87 -13.58
N ARG A 97 9.13 -7.63 -13.77
CA ARG A 97 10.22 -7.29 -14.70
C ARG A 97 10.75 -5.87 -14.48
N LEU A 98 11.14 -5.59 -13.24
CA LEU A 98 11.60 -4.27 -12.81
C LEU A 98 12.61 -3.66 -13.77
N THR A 99 12.44 -2.38 -14.04
CA THR A 99 13.43 -1.57 -14.76
C THR A 99 14.06 -0.56 -13.80
N VAL A 100 15.17 0.07 -14.22
CA VAL A 100 15.77 1.17 -13.46
C VAL A 100 14.78 2.32 -13.28
N GLU A 101 13.87 2.51 -14.23
CA GLU A 101 12.83 3.55 -14.16
C GLU A 101 11.77 3.30 -13.09
N ASP A 102 11.67 2.07 -12.56
CA ASP A 102 10.75 1.73 -11.48
C ASP A 102 11.32 2.05 -10.09
N SER A 103 12.57 2.52 -10.02
CA SER A 103 13.15 3.00 -8.76
C SER A 103 12.43 4.27 -8.29
N ALA A 104 11.69 4.15 -7.19
CA ALA A 104 10.87 5.20 -6.61
C ALA A 104 10.53 4.88 -5.15
N VAL A 105 9.99 5.87 -4.44
CA VAL A 105 9.26 5.62 -3.20
C VAL A 105 7.82 5.26 -3.57
N TYR A 106 7.31 4.18 -3.00
CA TYR A 106 5.94 3.70 -3.23
C TYR A 106 5.10 3.94 -1.98
N PHE A 107 3.93 4.53 -2.15
CA PHE A 107 2.99 4.86 -1.09
C PHE A 107 1.68 4.09 -1.29
N CYS A 108 1.20 3.55 -0.18
CA CYS A 108 -0.15 3.04 -0.04
C CYS A 108 -1.01 4.12 0.63
N ALA A 109 -2.16 4.43 0.04
CA ALA A 109 -3.10 5.41 0.57
C ALA A 109 -4.50 4.80 0.64
N LYS A 110 -5.25 5.14 1.68
CA LYS A 110 -6.67 4.76 1.83
C LYS A 110 -7.58 5.96 1.60
N HIS A 111 -8.77 5.73 1.08
CA HIS A 111 -9.86 6.72 1.09
C HIS A 111 -11.20 6.03 1.33
N THR A 112 -12.16 6.72 1.94
CA THR A 112 -13.51 6.19 2.14
C THR A 112 -14.19 5.93 0.80
N GLN A 113 -15.01 4.87 0.74
CA GLN A 113 -15.94 4.64 -0.36
C GLN A 113 -17.10 5.63 -0.36
#